data_AF-A0A2V5XTY6-F1
#
_entry.id   AF-A0A2V5XTY6-F1
#
_cell.length_a   1.000
_cell.length_b   1.000
_cell.length_c   1.000
_cell.angle_alpha   90.00
_cell.angle_beta   90.00
_cell.angle_gamma   90.00
#
_symmetry.space_group_name_H-M   'P 1'
#
loop_
_entity.id
_entity.type
_entity.pdbx_description
1 polymer ?
#
loop_
_entity_poly.entity_id
_entity_poly.type
_entity_poly.pdbx_seq_one_letter_code
_entity_poly.pdbx_strand_id
1 'polypeptide(L)'
;MMAIDALELSIEMRPDVVILVTGDADFAYLAIKLRRHGIRVEVASVAANLGNMLRSAANDVIDLAPLFRTFEIKQVQDAPAQVSHPAQSASDGRRRRPRFRPMQRP
;
A
#
# COMPACT_ATOMS: atom_id res chain seq x y z
N MET A 1 -4.70 26.06 -6.95
CA MET A 1 -3.43 26.73 -6.58
C MET A 1 -2.23 25.94 -7.11
N MET A 2 -2.13 24.63 -6.86
CA MET A 2 -0.99 23.79 -7.29
C MET A 2 -0.61 23.81 -8.79
N ALA A 3 -1.57 23.95 -9.71
CA ALA A 3 -1.27 23.88 -11.14
C ALA A 3 -0.50 25.09 -11.67
N ILE A 4 -0.69 26.27 -11.08
CA ILE A 4 0.04 27.49 -11.48
C ILE A 4 1.49 27.37 -11.03
N ASP A 5 1.70 27.05 -9.76
CA ASP A 5 3.04 26.87 -9.17
C ASP A 5 3.84 25.81 -9.95
N ALA A 6 3.20 24.68 -10.29
CA ALA A 6 3.83 23.62 -11.07
C ALA A 6 4.22 24.09 -12.50
N LEU A 7 3.37 24.90 -13.14
CA LEU A 7 3.65 25.43 -14.47
C LEU A 7 4.80 26.44 -14.44
N GLU A 8 4.78 27.38 -13.50
CA GLU A 8 5.82 28.40 -13.33
C GLU A 8 7.19 27.75 -13.07
N LEU A 9 7.25 26.84 -12.10
CA LEU A 9 8.47 26.11 -11.77
C LEU A 9 8.98 25.30 -12.98
N SER A 10 8.09 24.68 -13.74
CA SER A 10 8.47 23.89 -14.92
C SER A 10 9.02 24.76 -16.06
N ILE A 11 8.53 25.98 -16.22
CA ILE A 11 9.05 26.92 -17.22
C ILE A 11 10.45 27.41 -16.83
N GLU A 12 10.67 27.67 -15.53
CA GLU A 12 11.97 28.09 -15.01
C GLU A 12 13.00 26.96 -15.09
N MET A 13 12.66 25.78 -14.55
CA MET A 13 13.57 24.64 -14.48
C MET A 13 13.79 23.95 -15.82
N ARG A 14 12.82 24.02 -16.74
CA ARG A 14 12.81 23.33 -18.04
C ARG A 14 13.19 21.84 -17.94
N PRO A 15 12.47 21.04 -17.13
CA PRO A 15 12.76 19.62 -17.04
C PRO A 15 12.44 18.91 -18.36
N ASP A 16 13.16 17.83 -18.64
CA ASP A 16 12.84 16.96 -19.77
C ASP A 16 11.51 16.22 -19.55
N VAL A 17 11.23 15.85 -18.30
CA VAL A 17 10.04 15.08 -17.90
C VAL A 17 9.43 15.63 -16.62
N VAL A 18 8.10 15.72 -16.58
CA VAL A 18 7.30 15.94 -15.37
C VAL A 18 6.40 14.75 -15.14
N ILE A 19 6.43 14.21 -13.91
CA ILE A 19 5.54 13.14 -13.47
C ILE A 19 4.45 13.73 -12.58
N LEU A 20 3.20 13.70 -13.06
CA LEU A 20 2.04 14.08 -12.27
C LEU A 20 1.52 12.86 -11.52
N VAL A 21 1.69 12.84 -10.20
CA VAL A 21 1.16 11.77 -9.35
C VAL A 21 -0.25 12.14 -8.91
N THR A 22 -1.23 11.87 -9.78
CA THR A 22 -2.64 12.16 -9.53
C THR A 22 -3.54 11.34 -10.46
N GLY A 23 -4.76 11.06 -10.02
CA GLY A 23 -5.83 10.51 -10.86
C GLY A 23 -6.83 11.56 -11.36
N ASP A 24 -6.76 12.78 -10.85
CA ASP A 24 -7.79 13.81 -11.03
C ASP A 24 -7.76 14.42 -12.44
N ALA A 25 -8.91 14.38 -13.12
CA ALA A 25 -9.09 14.89 -14.48
C ALA A 25 -8.80 16.39 -14.61
N ASP A 26 -8.92 17.17 -13.54
CA ASP A 26 -8.73 18.63 -13.56
C ASP A 26 -7.28 19.03 -13.91
N PHE A 27 -6.31 18.13 -13.71
CA PHE A 27 -4.91 18.36 -14.09
C PHE A 27 -4.64 18.17 -15.59
N ALA A 28 -5.62 17.76 -16.38
CA ALA A 28 -5.46 17.58 -17.82
C ALA A 28 -4.98 18.87 -18.52
N TYR A 29 -5.48 20.03 -18.09
CA TYR A 29 -5.06 21.31 -18.67
C TYR A 29 -3.59 21.64 -18.36
N LEU A 30 -3.12 21.32 -17.14
CA LEU A 30 -1.71 21.47 -16.77
C LEU A 30 -0.82 20.59 -17.65
N ALA A 31 -1.18 19.31 -17.82
CA ALA A 31 -0.45 18.38 -18.67
C ALA A 31 -0.35 18.88 -20.12
N ILE A 32 -1.44 19.41 -20.68
CA ILE A 32 -1.45 20.01 -22.02
C ILE A 32 -0.51 21.21 -22.09
N LYS A 33 -0.52 22.10 -21.09
CA LYS A 33 0.33 23.29 -21.07
C LYS A 33 1.80 22.92 -21.01
N LEU A 34 2.20 22.04 -20.10
CA LEU A 34 3.58 21.57 -19.98
C LEU A 34 4.07 20.92 -21.29
N ARG A 35 3.25 20.07 -21.92
CA ARG A 35 3.57 19.46 -23.22
C ARG A 35 3.79 20.48 -24.34
N ARG A 36 3.00 21.56 -24.36
CA ARG A 36 3.20 22.67 -25.32
C ARG A 36 4.50 23.43 -25.10
N HIS A 37 5.06 23.38 -23.90
CA HIS A 37 6.40 23.90 -23.60
C HIS A 37 7.52 22.89 -23.88
N GLY A 38 7.22 21.78 -24.56
CA GLY A 38 8.20 20.76 -24.95
C GLY A 38 8.55 19.75 -23.84
N ILE A 39 7.85 19.81 -22.71
CA ILE A 39 8.10 18.93 -21.56
C ILE A 39 7.31 17.64 -21.74
N ARG A 40 7.95 16.49 -21.59
CA ARG A 40 7.24 15.19 -21.58
C ARG A 40 6.48 15.07 -20.25
N VAL A 41 5.18 14.79 -20.32
CA VAL A 41 4.35 14.63 -19.13
C VAL A 41 3.90 13.19 -19.00
N GLU A 42 4.25 12.56 -17.89
CA GLU A 42 3.76 11.24 -17.54
C GLU A 42 2.82 11.35 -16.34
N VAL A 43 1.82 10.49 -16.27
CA VAL A 43 0.88 10.46 -15.14
C VAL A 43 1.05 9.16 -14.40
N ALA A 44 1.31 9.25 -13.11
CA ALA A 44 1.42 8.10 -12.24
C ALA A 44 0.14 7.95 -11.42
N SER A 45 -0.62 6.88 -11.66
CA SER A 45 -1.88 6.60 -10.95
C SER A 45 -2.25 5.13 -11.04
N VAL A 46 -3.31 4.72 -10.35
CA VAL A 46 -3.96 3.43 -10.58
C VAL A 46 -5.07 3.59 -11.60
N ALA A 47 -5.25 2.60 -12.48
CA ALA A 47 -6.21 2.70 -13.59
C ALA A 47 -7.64 3.04 -13.14
N ALA A 48 -8.07 2.55 -11.97
CA ALA A 48 -9.39 2.81 -11.42
C ALA A 48 -9.64 4.29 -11.05
N ASN A 49 -8.57 5.04 -10.76
CA ASN A 49 -8.65 6.43 -10.29
C ASN A 49 -8.26 7.44 -11.37
N LEU A 50 -7.83 6.99 -12.55
CA LEU A 50 -7.33 7.88 -13.59
C LEU A 50 -8.47 8.42 -14.46
N GLY A 51 -8.67 9.73 -14.41
CA GLY A 51 -9.61 10.44 -15.29
C GLY A 51 -9.23 10.33 -16.77
N ASN A 52 -10.20 10.06 -17.64
CA ASN A 52 -10.00 9.88 -19.08
C ASN A 52 -9.38 11.11 -19.77
N MET A 53 -9.75 12.32 -19.33
CA MET A 53 -9.19 13.57 -19.85
C MET A 53 -7.69 13.68 -19.53
N LEU A 54 -7.31 13.39 -18.27
CA LEU A 54 -5.92 13.40 -17.85
C LEU A 54 -5.11 12.32 -18.58
N ARG A 55 -5.66 11.11 -18.71
CA ARG A 55 -5.05 10.01 -19.48
C ARG A 55 -4.73 10.41 -20.92
N SER A 56 -5.67 11.11 -21.58
CA SER A 56 -5.51 11.55 -22.97
C SER A 56 -4.56 12.74 -23.10
N ALA A 57 -4.43 13.54 -22.04
CA ALA A 57 -3.56 14.70 -21.98
C ALA A 57 -2.09 14.33 -21.68
N ALA A 58 -1.82 13.19 -21.07
CA ALA A 58 -0.47 12.70 -20.79
C ALA A 58 0.23 12.15 -22.05
N ASN A 59 1.56 12.06 -22.00
CA ASN A 59 2.36 11.30 -22.96
C ASN A 59 2.34 9.80 -22.65
N ASP A 60 2.38 9.44 -21.37
CA ASP A 60 2.33 8.05 -20.91
C ASP A 60 1.72 7.94 -19.50
N VAL A 61 1.33 6.72 -19.13
CA VAL A 61 0.76 6.40 -17.81
C VAL A 61 1.62 5.36 -17.10
N ILE A 62 2.10 5.71 -15.92
CA ILE A 62 2.81 4.82 -15.01
C ILE A 62 1.77 4.16 -14.09
N ASP A 63 1.54 2.86 -14.26
CA ASP A 63 0.63 2.10 -13.38
C ASP A 63 1.26 1.88 -12.01
N LEU A 64 0.64 2.47 -10.98
CA LEU A 64 1.07 2.32 -9.60
C LEU A 64 0.47 1.09 -8.89
N ALA A 65 -0.47 0.35 -9.51
CA ALA A 65 -1.09 -0.82 -8.90
C ALA A 65 -0.08 -1.89 -8.42
N PRO A 66 1.05 -2.16 -9.12
CA PRO A 66 2.07 -3.09 -8.63
C PRO A 66 2.72 -2.66 -7.32
N LEU A 67 2.89 -1.36 -7.07
CA LEU A 67 3.55 -0.86 -5.88
C LEU A 67 2.71 -1.09 -4.62
N PHE A 68 1.39 -0.93 -4.70
CA PHE A 68 0.50 -1.19 -3.56
C PHE A 68 0.60 -2.64 -3.08
N ARG A 69 0.72 -3.60 -4.00
CA ARG A 69 0.94 -5.02 -3.66
C ARG A 69 2.25 -5.26 -2.91
N THR A 70 3.31 -4.52 -3.26
CA THR A 70 4.62 -4.64 -2.60
C THR A 70 4.64 -3.97 -1.23
N PHE A 71 3.95 -2.84 -1.06
CA PHE A 71 3.92 -2.12 0.22
C PHE A 71 3.02 -2.78 1.26
N GLU A 72 1.96 -3.50 0.86
CA GLU A 72 1.19 -4.38 1.76
C GLU A 72 2.08 -5.49 2.35
N ILE A 73 3.01 -6.04 1.57
CA ILE A 73 3.94 -7.11 2.02
C ILE A 73 4.98 -6.57 3.02
N LYS A 74 5.37 -5.30 2.90
CA LYS A 74 6.40 -4.70 3.77
C LYS A 74 5.84 -4.25 5.13
N GLN A 75 4.59 -3.79 5.19
CA GLN A 75 3.93 -3.38 6.45
C GLN A 75 3.68 -4.56 7.42
N VAL A 76 3.58 -5.80 6.92
CA VAL A 76 3.42 -6.99 7.78
C VAL A 76 4.73 -7.37 8.51
N GLN A 77 5.89 -6.94 8.02
CA GLN A 77 7.19 -7.29 8.63
C GLN A 77 7.69 -6.32 9.69
N ASP A 78 7.15 -5.10 9.76
CA ASP A 78 7.51 -4.09 10.78
C ASP A 78 6.56 -4.07 11.99
N ALA A 79 5.52 -4.92 12.01
CA ALA A 79 4.67 -5.09 13.20
C ALA A 79 5.38 -6.00 14.23
N PRO A 80 5.63 -5.55 15.48
CA PRO A 80 6.25 -6.41 16.48
C PRO A 80 5.33 -7.60 16.75
N ALA A 81 5.88 -8.81 16.66
CA ALA A 81 5.19 -10.05 16.95
C ALA A 81 4.49 -9.95 18.31
N GLN A 82 3.15 -10.04 18.32
CA GLN A 82 2.39 -10.14 19.57
C GLN A 82 2.83 -11.43 20.29
N VAL A 83 3.64 -11.26 21.33
CA VAL A 83 4.10 -12.35 22.19
C VAL A 83 2.88 -12.90 22.93
N SER A 84 2.39 -14.04 22.46
CA SER A 84 1.30 -14.76 23.11
C SER A 84 1.86 -15.45 24.35
N HIS A 85 1.56 -14.92 25.54
CA HIS A 85 1.87 -15.61 26.80
C HIS A 85 1.00 -16.89 26.88
N PRO A 86 1.58 -18.09 27.05
CA PRO A 86 0.78 -19.30 27.19
C PRO A 86 0.04 -19.25 28.53
N ALA A 87 -1.29 -19.29 28.47
CA ALA A 87 -2.12 -19.52 29.64
C ALA A 87 -1.79 -20.90 30.23
N GLN A 88 -1.29 -20.91 31.47
CA GLN A 88 -0.98 -22.13 32.21
C GLN A 88 -2.28 -22.86 32.58
N SER A 89 -2.72 -23.78 31.73
CA SER A 89 -3.71 -24.79 32.08
C SER A 89 -3.02 -25.91 32.88
N ALA A 90 -2.91 -25.73 34.20
CA ALA A 90 -2.47 -26.78 35.10
C ALA A 90 -3.66 -27.69 35.46
N SER A 91 -3.97 -28.65 34.61
CA SER A 91 -4.74 -29.82 35.00
C SER A 91 -4.03 -31.10 34.58
N ASP A 92 -3.70 -31.88 35.60
CA ASP A 92 -3.68 -33.34 35.65
C ASP A 92 -2.31 -34.04 35.67
N GLY A 93 -2.11 -34.93 36.66
CA GLY A 93 -1.04 -35.92 36.62
C GLY A 93 -0.37 -36.35 37.94
N ARG A 94 -0.98 -37.35 38.61
CA ARG A 94 -0.34 -38.46 39.35
C ARG A 94 0.38 -38.19 40.70
N ARG A 95 -0.20 -38.72 41.78
CA ARG A 95 0.56 -39.50 42.78
C ARG A 95 -0.16 -40.81 43.14
N ARG A 96 0.47 -41.92 42.75
CA ARG A 96 0.16 -43.31 43.11
C ARG A 96 0.37 -43.54 44.61
N ARG A 97 -0.47 -44.38 45.24
CA ARG A 97 -0.06 -45.37 46.26
C ARG A 97 -1.12 -46.48 46.41
N PRO A 98 -0.72 -47.76 46.53
CA PRO A 98 -1.65 -48.89 46.62
C PRO A 98 -1.82 -49.38 48.07
N ARG A 99 -3.00 -49.91 48.45
CA ARG A 99 -3.13 -51.21 49.14
C ARG A 99 -4.55 -51.63 49.54
N PHE A 100 -4.74 -52.95 49.41
CA PHE A 100 -5.57 -53.91 50.15
C PHE A 100 -7.08 -54.08 49.87
N ARG A 101 -7.40 -55.31 49.44
CA ARG A 101 -8.68 -56.05 49.40
C ARG A 101 -8.93 -56.71 50.77
N PRO A 102 -10.18 -57.03 51.18
CA PRO A 102 -10.78 -58.34 50.83
C PRO A 102 -12.32 -58.35 50.61
N MET A 103 -12.84 -59.24 49.75
CA MET A 103 -13.81 -60.37 49.97
C MET A 103 -15.22 -59.97 50.48
N GLN A 104 -16.39 -60.51 50.10
CA GLN A 104 -16.98 -61.53 49.20
C GLN A 104 -18.51 -61.20 49.18
N ARG A 105 -19.25 -61.20 48.05
CA ARG A 105 -20.30 -62.18 47.58
C ARG A 105 -21.23 -62.79 48.66
N PRO A 106 -22.47 -63.22 48.33
CA PRO A 106 -23.14 -63.31 47.02
C PRO A 106 -24.35 -62.38 46.83
#